data_AF-A0A6A4Y413-F1
#
_entry.id   AF-A0A6A4Y413-F1
#
_cell.length_a   1.000
_cell.length_b   1.000
_cell.length_c   1.000
_cell.angle_alpha   90.00
_cell.angle_beta   90.00
_cell.angle_gamma   90.00
#
_symmetry.space_group_name_H-M   'P 1'
#
loop_
_entity.id
_entity.type
_entity.pdbx_description
1 polymer ?
#
loop_
_entity_poly.entity_id
_entity_poly.type
_entity_poly.pdbx_seq_one_letter_code
_entity_poly.pdbx_strand_id
1 'polypeptide(L)'
;TVNNLSVVYSQQGKFDQAAATAKACYDVTRRTLGPDNQNTWVGYNNLGQMYLLTGAYDEARRILVACVDASASANPTAEQQLFYKLTLGKFYLCTLDIAQAQSYLQMAHDGFKRLTSATHHHTRSALYCLCLCFLETMEDDDDAMLARIDALEDELKQAECHHDTWTGFPCHGCCRPTAGTYFTCPKCPPLARRFCCACVALAKHTLFCDHDAPLKGFKPPARALQETRLALLAKVSALKRAEYDRHVDAYVAYCVTYDVAEDERTIAATRTRLVACIRPIQLALAVMLAALVLTSVKRAVT
;
A
#
# COMPACT_ATOMS: atom_id res chain seq x y z
N THR A 1 6.95 21.51 20.46
CA THR A 1 7.14 22.30 19.21
C THR A 1 8.40 21.95 18.43
N VAL A 2 9.48 21.40 19.00
CA VAL A 2 10.70 21.01 18.22
C VAL A 2 10.58 19.67 17.47
N ASN A 3 9.77 18.72 17.96
CA ASN A 3 9.43 17.47 17.24
C ASN A 3 8.83 17.72 15.83
N ASN A 4 8.22 18.88 15.62
CA ASN A 4 7.64 19.25 14.33
C ASN A 4 8.72 19.73 13.34
N LEU A 5 9.87 20.21 13.83
CA LEU A 5 10.93 20.74 12.97
C LEU A 5 11.67 19.62 12.22
N SER A 6 11.92 18.47 12.85
CA SER A 6 12.50 17.32 12.16
C SER A 6 11.60 16.84 11.02
N VAL A 7 10.28 16.80 11.24
CA VAL A 7 9.29 16.44 10.21
C VAL A 7 9.30 17.45 9.06
N VAL A 8 9.39 18.75 9.36
CA VAL A 8 9.48 19.80 8.33
C VAL A 8 10.78 19.64 7.52
N TYR A 9 11.92 19.39 8.17
CA TYR A 9 13.18 19.15 7.45
C TYR A 9 13.10 17.90 6.57
N SER A 10 12.48 16.80 7.04
CA SER A 10 12.32 15.60 6.21
C SER A 10 11.43 15.84 5.00
N GLN A 11 10.37 16.65 5.14
CA GLN A 11 9.50 17.06 4.02
C GLN A 11 10.24 17.92 2.99
N GLN A 12 11.25 18.68 3.42
CA GLN A 12 12.14 19.45 2.54
C GLN A 12 13.29 18.63 1.93
N GLY A 13 13.36 17.32 2.21
CA GLY A 13 14.46 16.46 1.78
C GLY A 13 15.77 16.63 2.55
N LYS A 14 15.77 17.43 3.62
CA LYS A 14 16.93 17.71 4.48
C LYS A 14 17.07 16.64 5.56
N PHE A 15 17.27 15.39 5.15
CA PHE A 15 17.20 14.23 6.04
C PHE A 15 18.24 14.24 7.17
N ASP A 16 19.47 14.68 6.89
CA ASP A 16 20.52 14.75 7.91
C ASP A 16 20.22 15.81 8.98
N GLN A 17 19.71 16.97 8.55
CA GLN A 17 19.25 18.02 9.47
C GLN A 17 18.05 17.55 10.29
N ALA A 18 17.15 16.79 9.67
CA ALA A 18 16.00 16.18 10.34
C ALA A 18 16.43 15.19 11.43
N ALA A 19 17.37 14.29 11.12
CA ALA A 19 17.94 13.32 12.05
C ALA A 19 18.69 14.00 13.20
N ALA A 20 19.53 14.99 12.90
CA ALA A 20 20.25 15.75 13.92
C ALA A 20 19.29 16.50 14.87
N THR A 21 18.23 17.11 14.32
CA THR A 21 17.19 17.79 15.11
C THR A 21 16.43 16.81 16.00
N ALA A 22 15.99 15.68 15.44
CA ALA A 22 15.29 14.64 16.19
C ALA A 22 16.16 14.07 17.32
N LYS A 23 17.46 13.89 17.06
CA LYS A 23 18.43 13.42 18.05
C LYS A 23 18.61 14.42 19.19
N ALA A 24 18.81 15.70 18.88
CA ALA A 24 18.93 16.75 19.90
C ALA A 24 17.66 16.83 20.77
N CYS A 25 16.48 16.73 20.17
CA CYS A 25 15.22 16.67 20.90
C CYS A 25 15.16 15.48 21.85
N TYR A 26 15.46 14.28 21.35
CA TYR A 26 15.48 13.05 22.12
C TYR A 26 16.46 13.15 23.31
N ASP A 27 17.67 13.63 23.08
CA ASP A 27 18.69 13.74 24.12
C ASP A 27 18.27 14.74 25.22
N VAL A 28 17.67 15.87 24.84
CA VAL A 28 17.16 16.85 25.80
C VAL A 28 15.98 16.29 26.58
N THR A 29 14.95 15.76 25.92
CA THR A 29 13.75 15.25 26.61
C THR A 29 14.08 14.07 27.51
N ARG A 30 14.93 13.15 27.05
CA ARG A 30 15.39 12.02 27.89
C ARG A 30 16.14 12.50 29.12
N ARG A 31 16.99 13.51 28.99
CA ARG A 31 17.76 14.06 30.12
C ARG A 31 16.90 14.85 31.11
N THR A 32 15.95 15.65 30.61
CA THR A 32 15.17 16.57 31.47
C THR A 32 13.90 15.95 32.03
N LEU A 33 13.24 15.10 31.26
CA LEU A 33 11.95 14.48 31.62
C LEU A 33 12.10 13.00 32.02
N GLY A 34 13.27 12.41 31.79
CA GLY A 34 13.54 10.99 32.02
C GLY A 34 13.16 10.11 30.82
N PRO A 35 13.60 8.84 30.83
CA PRO A 35 13.32 7.87 29.77
C PRO A 35 11.83 7.53 29.64
N ASP A 36 11.07 7.61 30.73
CA ASP A 36 9.68 7.11 30.80
C ASP A 36 8.62 8.16 30.43
N ASN A 37 9.04 9.40 30.15
CA ASN A 37 8.11 10.47 29.82
C ASN A 37 7.52 10.33 28.40
N GLN A 38 6.23 10.63 28.25
CA GLN A 38 5.52 10.67 26.96
C GLN A 38 6.26 11.45 25.86
N ASN A 39 6.91 12.57 26.19
CA ASN A 39 7.66 13.34 25.20
C ASN A 39 8.98 12.67 24.78
N THR A 40 9.60 11.92 25.69
CA THR A 40 10.78 11.09 25.38
C THR A 40 10.38 9.95 24.45
N TRP A 41 9.21 9.35 24.66
CA TRP A 41 8.62 8.34 23.76
C TRP A 41 8.38 8.84 22.35
N VAL A 42 7.83 10.05 22.20
CA VAL A 42 7.71 10.68 20.87
C VAL A 42 9.08 10.91 20.25
N GLY A 43 10.09 11.27 21.06
CA GLY A 43 11.48 11.43 20.63
C GLY A 43 12.09 10.14 20.05
N TYR A 44 11.93 9.00 20.74
CA TYR A 44 12.39 7.69 20.25
C TYR A 44 11.85 7.39 18.85
N ASN A 45 10.53 7.57 18.67
CA ASN A 45 9.86 7.26 17.40
C ASN A 45 10.30 8.18 16.27
N ASN A 46 10.36 9.49 16.52
CA ASN A 46 10.77 10.44 15.51
C ASN A 46 12.22 10.18 15.08
N LEU A 47 13.11 9.92 16.04
CA LEU A 47 14.50 9.61 15.75
C LEU A 47 14.63 8.30 14.95
N GLY A 48 13.91 7.24 15.34
CA GLY A 48 13.87 5.98 14.60
C GLY A 48 13.39 6.16 13.16
N GLN A 49 12.33 6.94 12.94
CA GLN A 49 11.85 7.25 11.59
C GLN A 49 12.88 8.06 10.77
N MET A 50 13.57 9.02 11.38
CA MET A 50 14.60 9.79 10.67
C MET A 50 15.81 8.91 10.29
N TYR A 51 16.18 7.95 11.14
CA TYR A 51 17.21 6.97 10.81
C TYR A 51 16.77 6.03 9.68
N LEU A 52 15.50 5.64 9.62
CA LEU A 52 14.96 4.91 8.45
C LEU A 52 15.06 5.71 7.15
N LEU A 53 14.75 7.01 7.19
CA LEU A 53 14.80 7.88 6.00
C LEU A 53 16.23 8.13 5.48
N THR A 54 17.22 8.07 6.37
CA THR A 54 18.64 8.23 6.06
C THR A 54 19.35 6.91 5.75
N GLY A 55 18.73 5.76 6.07
CA GLY A 55 19.33 4.44 5.91
C GLY A 55 20.27 4.03 7.05
N ALA A 56 20.27 4.77 8.16
CA ALA A 56 21.02 4.48 9.37
C ALA A 56 20.34 3.33 10.16
N TYR A 57 20.32 2.12 9.58
CA TYR A 57 19.53 1.01 10.11
C TYR A 57 20.02 0.49 11.45
N ASP A 58 21.33 0.52 11.71
CA ASP A 58 21.87 0.11 13.00
C ASP A 58 21.43 1.05 14.12
N GLU A 59 21.46 2.37 13.86
CA GLU A 59 20.96 3.39 14.78
C GLU A 59 19.44 3.31 14.94
N ALA A 60 18.71 3.07 13.86
CA ALA A 60 17.25 2.84 13.89
C ALA A 60 16.91 1.64 14.77
N ARG A 61 17.62 0.52 14.60
CA ARG A 61 17.40 -0.68 15.43
C ARG A 61 17.67 -0.39 16.90
N ARG A 62 18.82 0.22 17.22
CA ARG A 62 19.19 0.55 18.60
C ARG A 62 18.13 1.42 19.27
N ILE A 63 17.68 2.49 18.61
CA ILE A 63 16.71 3.42 19.20
C ILE A 63 15.32 2.81 19.34
N LEU A 64 14.87 1.99 18.37
CA LEU A 64 13.55 1.36 18.41
C LEU A 64 13.49 0.18 19.39
N VAL A 65 14.55 -0.62 19.51
CA VAL A 65 14.63 -1.69 20.51
C VAL A 65 14.72 -1.10 21.92
N ALA A 66 15.59 -0.11 22.14
CA ALA A 66 15.66 0.58 23.43
C ALA A 66 14.33 1.22 23.81
N CYS A 67 13.55 1.69 22.82
CA CYS A 67 12.20 2.18 23.05
C CYS A 67 11.28 1.09 23.60
N VAL A 68 11.30 -0.13 23.03
CA VAL A 68 10.51 -1.25 23.53
C VAL A 68 10.95 -1.66 24.93
N ASP A 69 12.26 -1.77 25.16
CA ASP A 69 12.81 -2.20 26.45
C ASP A 69 12.45 -1.24 27.57
N ALA A 70 12.64 0.07 27.36
CA ALA A 70 12.29 1.06 28.35
C ALA A 70 10.75 1.14 28.53
N SER A 71 9.96 0.84 27.50
CA SER A 71 8.50 0.84 27.60
C SER A 71 7.98 -0.30 28.49
N ALA A 72 8.74 -1.39 28.66
CA ALA A 72 8.37 -2.46 29.59
C ALA A 72 8.34 -2.00 31.05
N SER A 73 9.09 -0.94 31.41
CA SER A 73 9.17 -0.41 32.78
C SER A 73 8.25 0.78 33.05
N ALA A 74 7.75 1.44 32.01
CA ALA A 74 7.09 2.76 32.09
C ALA A 74 5.55 2.73 32.07
N ASN A 75 4.93 1.55 31.99
CA ASN A 75 3.48 1.37 31.81
C ASN A 75 2.85 2.26 30.70
N PRO A 76 3.35 2.16 29.44
CA PRO A 76 2.88 2.96 28.31
C PRO A 76 1.40 2.68 28.00
N THR A 77 0.72 3.69 27.44
CA THR A 77 -0.65 3.52 26.96
C THR A 77 -0.71 2.47 25.85
N ALA A 78 -1.88 1.84 25.68
CA ALA A 78 -2.08 0.86 24.59
C ALA A 78 -1.74 1.45 23.21
N GLU A 79 -2.10 2.73 22.98
CA GLU A 79 -1.79 3.43 21.73
C GLU A 79 -0.27 3.56 21.51
N GLN A 80 0.48 3.94 22.54
CA GLN A 80 1.94 4.07 22.47
C GLN A 80 2.60 2.73 22.13
N GLN A 81 2.18 1.65 22.81
CA GLN A 81 2.70 0.31 22.56
C GLN A 81 2.46 -0.15 21.11
N LEU A 82 1.29 0.16 20.56
CA LEU A 82 0.94 -0.18 19.17
C LEU A 82 1.74 0.65 18.17
N PHE A 83 2.01 1.92 18.46
CA PHE A 83 2.81 2.77 17.60
C PHE A 83 4.28 2.29 17.51
N TYR A 84 4.84 1.75 18.58
CA TYR A 84 6.17 1.13 18.55
C TYR A 84 6.21 -0.09 17.64
N LYS A 85 5.20 -0.97 17.76
CA LYS A 85 5.06 -2.15 16.90
C LYS A 85 4.94 -1.73 15.43
N LEU A 86 4.16 -0.69 15.14
CA LEU A 86 4.07 -0.14 13.77
C LEU A 86 5.43 0.32 13.25
N THR A 87 6.20 1.03 14.08
CA THR A 87 7.50 1.59 13.67
C THR A 87 8.56 0.50 13.51
N LEU A 88 8.61 -0.50 14.41
CA LEU A 88 9.46 -1.68 14.27
C LEU A 88 9.08 -2.52 13.05
N GLY A 89 7.78 -2.73 12.82
CA GLY A 89 7.29 -3.43 11.64
C GLY A 89 7.74 -2.76 10.33
N LYS A 90 7.70 -1.42 10.26
CA LYS A 90 8.26 -0.65 9.14
C LYS A 90 9.78 -0.80 9.02
N PHE A 91 10.51 -0.80 10.13
CA PHE A 91 11.95 -1.03 10.13
C PHE A 91 12.31 -2.39 9.54
N TYR A 92 11.65 -3.46 10.00
CA TYR A 92 11.87 -4.80 9.48
C TYR A 92 11.50 -4.93 8.00
N LEU A 93 10.41 -4.27 7.56
CA LEU A 93 10.07 -4.19 6.15
C LEU A 93 11.17 -3.50 5.32
N CYS A 94 11.75 -2.40 5.81
CA CYS A 94 12.83 -1.69 5.12
C CYS A 94 14.15 -2.47 5.07
N THR A 95 14.36 -3.36 6.04
CA THR A 95 15.55 -4.22 6.15
C THR A 95 15.32 -5.63 5.57
N LEU A 96 14.14 -5.85 4.96
CA LEU A 96 13.72 -7.09 4.31
C LEU A 96 13.64 -8.32 5.23
N ASP A 97 13.53 -8.11 6.55
CA ASP A 97 13.13 -9.16 7.48
C ASP A 97 11.60 -9.27 7.47
N ILE A 98 11.06 -9.93 6.44
CA ILE A 98 9.62 -9.95 6.21
C ILE A 98 8.87 -10.68 7.32
N ALA A 99 9.46 -11.72 7.92
CA ALA A 99 8.83 -12.47 9.00
C ALA A 99 8.60 -11.59 10.24
N GLN A 100 9.63 -10.85 10.68
CA GLN A 100 9.47 -9.90 11.78
C GLN A 100 8.56 -8.73 11.39
N ALA A 101 8.67 -8.24 10.16
CA ALA A 101 7.80 -7.17 9.66
C ALA A 101 6.33 -7.56 9.77
N GLN A 102 5.95 -8.73 9.24
CA GLN A 102 4.58 -9.24 9.29
C GLN A 102 4.09 -9.38 10.73
N SER A 103 4.89 -9.96 11.63
CA SER A 103 4.53 -10.14 13.04
C SER A 103 4.17 -8.81 13.72
N TYR A 104 5.10 -7.84 13.68
CA TYR A 104 4.90 -6.54 14.34
C TYR A 104 3.79 -5.71 13.67
N LEU A 105 3.71 -5.73 12.34
CA LEU A 105 2.69 -4.99 11.59
C LEU A 105 1.29 -5.58 11.84
N GLN A 106 1.15 -6.90 11.97
CA GLN A 106 -0.13 -7.55 12.29
C GLN A 106 -0.59 -7.16 13.70
N MET A 107 0.31 -7.24 14.69
CA MET A 107 0.01 -6.80 16.05
C MET A 107 -0.41 -5.32 16.10
N ALA A 108 0.26 -4.46 15.34
CA ALA A 108 -0.08 -3.04 15.25
C ALA A 108 -1.43 -2.83 14.56
N HIS A 109 -1.67 -3.47 13.42
CA HIS A 109 -2.91 -3.36 12.65
C HIS A 109 -4.11 -3.78 13.50
N ASP A 110 -4.07 -4.98 14.07
CA ASP A 110 -5.18 -5.54 14.84
C ASP A 110 -5.43 -4.74 16.12
N GLY A 111 -4.36 -4.31 16.78
CA GLY A 111 -4.45 -3.52 17.99
C GLY A 111 -5.03 -2.12 17.74
N PHE A 112 -4.56 -1.40 16.71
CA PHE A 112 -5.13 -0.10 16.37
C PHE A 112 -6.57 -0.24 15.87
N LYS A 113 -6.88 -1.27 15.09
CA LYS A 113 -8.24 -1.57 14.63
C LYS A 113 -9.20 -1.76 15.81
N ARG A 114 -8.80 -2.50 16.86
CA ARG A 114 -9.61 -2.69 18.07
C ARG A 114 -9.68 -1.44 18.96
N LEU A 115 -8.57 -0.71 19.10
CA LEU A 115 -8.50 0.46 19.98
C LEU A 115 -9.25 1.68 19.41
N THR A 116 -9.24 1.81 18.09
CA THR A 116 -9.76 2.99 17.37
C THR A 116 -10.79 2.54 16.33
N SER A 117 -10.36 2.31 15.10
CA SER A 117 -11.20 1.81 14.01
C SER A 117 -10.35 1.24 12.87
N ALA A 118 -10.99 0.55 11.93
CA ALA A 118 -10.37 0.15 10.66
C ALA A 118 -9.90 1.36 9.83
N THR A 119 -10.57 2.50 9.97
CA THR A 119 -10.30 3.74 9.21
C THR A 119 -9.24 4.64 9.85
N HIS A 120 -8.78 4.31 11.06
CA HIS A 120 -7.74 5.08 11.72
C HIS A 120 -6.42 5.05 10.93
N HIS A 121 -5.73 6.19 10.88
CA HIS A 121 -4.56 6.37 10.02
C HIS A 121 -3.41 5.40 10.31
N HIS A 122 -3.20 5.00 11.57
CA HIS A 122 -2.21 3.97 11.92
C HIS A 122 -2.66 2.56 11.51
N THR A 123 -3.95 2.22 11.63
CA THR A 123 -4.51 0.95 11.15
C THR A 123 -4.29 0.79 9.65
N ARG A 124 -4.59 1.85 8.88
CA ARG A 124 -4.38 1.93 7.43
C ARG A 124 -2.89 1.82 7.07
N SER A 125 -2.02 2.53 7.79
CA SER A 125 -0.57 2.48 7.57
C SER A 125 0.00 1.08 7.79
N ALA A 126 -0.43 0.39 8.86
CA ALA A 126 -0.04 -0.98 9.13
C ALA A 126 -0.53 -1.94 8.02
N LEU A 127 -1.79 -1.80 7.60
CA LEU A 127 -2.39 -2.62 6.54
C LEU A 127 -1.64 -2.49 5.22
N TYR A 128 -1.25 -1.27 4.83
CA TYR A 128 -0.45 -1.06 3.61
C TYR A 128 0.91 -1.75 3.70
N CYS A 129 1.57 -1.67 4.86
CA CYS A 129 2.85 -2.35 5.05
C CYS A 129 2.67 -3.88 5.05
N LEU A 130 1.56 -4.41 5.55
CA LEU A 130 1.21 -5.84 5.46
C LEU A 130 0.98 -6.27 4.01
N CYS A 131 0.30 -5.45 3.20
CA CYS A 131 0.14 -5.72 1.77
C CYS A 131 1.50 -5.74 1.06
N LEU A 132 2.40 -4.81 1.39
CA LEU A 132 3.77 -4.82 0.85
C LEU A 132 4.54 -6.08 1.29
N CYS A 133 4.43 -6.49 2.56
CA CYS A 133 5.03 -7.73 3.03
C CYS A 133 4.53 -8.93 2.21
N PHE A 134 3.21 -9.02 1.99
CA PHE A 134 2.60 -10.08 1.19
C PHE A 134 3.14 -10.09 -0.24
N LEU A 135 3.26 -8.92 -0.88
CA LEU A 135 3.75 -8.82 -2.25
C LEU A 135 5.24 -9.17 -2.40
N GLU A 136 6.02 -9.07 -1.32
CA GLU A 136 7.43 -9.51 -1.28
C GLU A 136 7.56 -11.01 -0.95
N THR A 137 6.52 -11.64 -0.40
CA THR A 137 6.47 -13.08 -0.09
C THR A 137 5.54 -13.79 -1.06
N MET A 138 6.03 -14.08 -2.26
CA MET A 138 5.37 -15.01 -3.17
C MET A 138 5.78 -16.43 -2.82
N GLU A 139 4.78 -17.28 -2.59
CA GLU A 139 4.94 -18.68 -2.21
C GLU A 139 4.56 -19.59 -3.40
N ASP A 140 4.90 -20.88 -3.32
CA ASP A 140 4.58 -21.86 -4.38
C ASP A 140 3.13 -22.38 -4.30
N ASP A 141 2.33 -21.89 -3.34
CA ASP A 141 0.92 -22.26 -3.15
C ASP A 141 -0.02 -21.14 -3.63
N ASP A 142 -0.42 -21.24 -4.90
CA ASP A 142 -1.32 -20.26 -5.54
C ASP A 142 -2.68 -20.16 -4.81
N ASP A 143 -3.22 -21.24 -4.24
CA ASP A 143 -4.53 -21.23 -3.56
C ASP A 143 -4.46 -20.52 -2.20
N ALA A 144 -3.42 -20.77 -1.42
CA ALA A 144 -3.16 -20.05 -0.17
C ALA A 144 -2.96 -18.55 -0.42
N MET A 145 -2.25 -18.21 -1.50
CA MET A 145 -2.05 -16.82 -1.91
C MET A 145 -3.36 -16.15 -2.32
N LEU A 146 -4.21 -16.80 -3.10
CA LEU A 146 -5.53 -16.28 -3.49
C LEU A 146 -6.40 -16.00 -2.25
N ALA A 147 -6.45 -16.93 -1.30
CA ALA A 147 -7.17 -16.74 -0.03
C ALA A 147 -6.62 -15.56 0.79
N ARG A 148 -5.29 -15.36 0.79
CA ARG A 148 -4.65 -14.22 1.46
C ARG A 148 -4.98 -12.89 0.78
N ILE A 149 -5.06 -12.87 -0.55
CA ILE A 149 -5.49 -11.69 -1.32
C ILE A 149 -6.93 -11.32 -0.94
N ASP A 150 -7.85 -12.29 -0.89
CA ASP A 150 -9.25 -12.04 -0.51
C ASP A 150 -9.34 -11.40 0.88
N ALA A 151 -8.61 -11.95 1.87
CA ALA A 151 -8.57 -11.40 3.22
C ALA A 151 -8.02 -9.96 3.26
N LEU A 152 -6.93 -9.67 2.53
CA LEU A 152 -6.34 -8.33 2.48
C LEU A 152 -7.25 -7.33 1.77
N GLU A 153 -7.95 -7.72 0.70
CA GLU A 153 -8.92 -6.85 0.03
C GLU A 153 -10.11 -6.51 0.92
N ASP A 154 -10.61 -7.46 1.70
CA ASP A 154 -11.69 -7.20 2.65
C ASP A 154 -11.26 -6.26 3.78
N GLU A 155 -10.03 -6.40 4.28
CA GLU A 155 -9.44 -5.43 5.19
C GLU A 155 -9.29 -4.05 4.56
N LEU A 156 -8.86 -3.96 3.29
CA LEU A 156 -8.78 -2.70 2.57
C LEU A 156 -10.14 -2.04 2.38
N LYS A 157 -11.20 -2.81 2.11
CA LYS A 157 -12.58 -2.29 2.01
C LYS A 157 -13.06 -1.75 3.35
N GLN A 158 -12.88 -2.50 4.44
CA GLN A 158 -13.25 -2.08 5.80
C GLN A 158 -12.49 -0.81 6.24
N ALA A 159 -11.24 -0.69 5.82
CA ALA A 159 -10.41 0.48 6.07
C ALA A 159 -10.71 1.66 5.13
N GLU A 160 -11.67 1.55 4.21
CA GLU A 160 -11.95 2.52 3.12
C GLU A 160 -10.69 2.88 2.31
N CYS A 161 -9.83 1.89 2.09
CA CYS A 161 -8.57 2.01 1.36
C CYS A 161 -8.55 1.18 0.07
N HIS A 162 -9.71 0.62 -0.33
CA HIS A 162 -9.88 -0.12 -1.57
C HIS A 162 -10.08 0.83 -2.76
N HIS A 163 -9.09 1.67 -3.03
CA HIS A 163 -9.11 2.70 -4.08
C HIS A 163 -7.69 2.89 -4.65
N ASP A 164 -7.53 3.58 -5.79
CA ASP A 164 -6.24 3.71 -6.48
C ASP A 164 -5.40 4.88 -5.96
N THR A 165 -5.20 4.94 -4.64
CA THR A 165 -4.48 6.04 -3.97
C THR A 165 -3.80 5.53 -2.71
N TRP A 166 -2.64 6.08 -2.40
CA TRP A 166 -1.88 5.77 -1.20
C TRP A 166 -2.28 6.68 -0.02
N THR A 167 -3.32 6.29 0.72
CA THR A 167 -3.80 7.01 1.92
C THR A 167 -2.75 7.07 3.02
N GLY A 168 -2.38 8.27 3.46
CA GLY A 168 -1.36 8.47 4.52
C GLY A 168 0.10 8.33 4.05
N PHE A 169 0.34 8.15 2.74
CA PHE A 169 1.67 8.11 2.14
C PHE A 169 1.78 9.18 1.06
N PRO A 170 1.90 10.46 1.43
CA PRO A 170 2.00 11.54 0.47
C PRO A 170 3.30 11.45 -0.32
N CYS A 171 3.29 12.04 -1.51
CA CYS A 171 4.47 12.25 -2.32
C CYS A 171 5.42 13.24 -1.62
N HIS A 172 6.71 12.93 -1.56
CA HIS A 172 7.71 13.82 -0.96
C HIS A 172 7.94 15.09 -1.80
N GLY A 173 7.75 15.02 -3.12
CA GLY A 173 7.98 16.16 -4.01
C GLY A 173 6.86 17.22 -4.02
N CYS A 174 5.63 16.87 -3.63
CA CYS A 174 4.50 17.81 -3.61
C CYS A 174 3.67 17.80 -2.33
N CYS A 175 3.97 16.91 -1.38
CA CYS A 175 3.23 16.72 -0.13
C CYS A 175 1.74 16.40 -0.29
N ARG A 176 1.29 16.03 -1.48
CA ARG A 176 -0.11 15.61 -1.76
C ARG A 176 -0.25 14.08 -1.67
N PRO A 177 -1.46 13.56 -1.39
CA PRO A 177 -1.75 12.13 -1.54
C PRO A 177 -1.32 11.63 -2.92
N THR A 178 -0.77 10.42 -2.97
CA THR A 178 -0.28 9.84 -4.23
C THR A 178 -1.37 8.96 -4.84
N ALA A 179 -2.03 9.45 -5.89
CA ALA A 179 -2.90 8.63 -6.74
C ALA A 179 -2.06 7.81 -7.72
N GLY A 180 -2.48 6.57 -8.00
CA GLY A 180 -1.78 5.64 -8.90
C GLY A 180 -0.39 5.22 -8.41
N THR A 181 0.49 4.91 -9.36
CA THR A 181 1.84 4.42 -9.06
C THR A 181 2.69 5.53 -8.42
N TYR A 182 3.35 5.21 -7.30
CA TYR A 182 4.47 6.02 -6.83
C TYR A 182 5.80 5.39 -7.23
N PHE A 183 6.83 6.22 -7.29
CA PHE A 183 8.17 5.84 -7.66
C PHE A 183 9.15 6.07 -6.51
N THR A 184 10.14 5.19 -6.38
CA THR A 184 11.25 5.30 -5.44
C THR A 184 12.56 5.00 -6.15
N CYS A 185 13.66 5.56 -5.63
CA CYS A 185 15.00 5.24 -6.09
C CYS A 185 15.48 3.94 -5.42
N PRO A 186 15.92 2.92 -6.18
CA PRO A 186 16.37 1.64 -5.61
C PRO A 186 17.69 1.75 -4.84
N LYS A 187 18.48 2.81 -5.07
CA LYS A 187 19.71 3.08 -4.31
C LYS A 187 19.46 3.87 -3.01
N CYS A 188 18.24 4.38 -2.80
CA CYS A 188 17.87 5.00 -1.55
C CYS A 188 17.36 3.96 -0.54
N PRO A 189 17.34 4.30 0.76
CA PRO A 189 16.68 3.48 1.78
C PRO A 189 15.30 2.99 1.30
N PRO A 190 15.01 1.67 1.29
CA PRO A 190 13.76 1.15 0.78
C PRO A 190 12.54 1.82 1.39
N LEU A 191 11.56 2.12 0.55
CA LEU A 191 10.29 2.76 0.91
C LEU A 191 10.41 4.15 1.58
N ALA A 192 11.61 4.67 1.80
CA ALA A 192 11.81 5.94 2.50
C ALA A 192 11.31 7.14 1.69
N ARG A 193 11.56 7.13 0.37
CA ARG A 193 11.31 8.26 -0.52
C ARG A 193 10.33 7.83 -1.61
N ARG A 194 9.25 8.57 -1.73
CA ARG A 194 8.11 8.21 -2.60
C ARG A 194 7.69 9.42 -3.39
N PHE A 195 7.58 9.27 -4.70
CA PHE A 195 7.26 10.35 -5.63
C PHE A 195 6.10 9.95 -6.53
N CYS A 196 5.07 10.78 -6.63
CA CYS A 196 4.00 10.54 -7.61
C CYS A 196 4.51 10.74 -9.03
N CYS A 197 3.80 10.15 -10.01
CA CYS A 197 4.13 10.27 -11.44
C CYS A 197 4.41 11.72 -11.88
N ALA A 198 3.53 12.66 -11.51
CA ALA A 198 3.71 14.08 -11.83
C ALA A 198 5.01 14.70 -11.26
N CYS A 199 5.43 14.28 -10.06
CA CYS A 199 6.69 14.77 -9.49
C CYS A 199 7.92 14.13 -10.15
N VAL A 200 7.79 12.88 -10.62
CA VAL A 200 8.85 12.22 -11.41
C VAL A 200 9.02 12.92 -12.76
N ALA A 201 7.92 13.21 -13.46
CA ALA A 201 7.93 13.92 -14.74
C ALA A 201 8.55 15.32 -14.64
N LEU A 202 8.41 15.98 -13.48
CA LEU A 202 9.04 17.28 -13.17
C LEU A 202 10.44 17.15 -12.54
N ALA A 203 11.04 15.95 -12.56
CA ALA A 203 12.35 15.65 -11.97
C ALA A 203 12.50 16.04 -10.48
N LYS A 204 11.40 16.21 -9.72
CA LYS A 204 11.47 16.66 -8.32
C LYS A 204 12.16 15.68 -7.38
N HIS A 205 12.22 14.40 -7.75
CA HIS A 205 12.93 13.37 -7.00
C HIS A 205 14.44 13.63 -6.93
N THR A 206 15.01 14.33 -7.92
CA THR A 206 16.44 14.68 -7.97
C THR A 206 16.86 15.65 -6.85
N LEU A 207 15.90 16.39 -6.27
CA LEU A 207 16.14 17.23 -5.10
C LEU A 207 16.42 16.42 -3.83
N PHE A 208 16.11 15.12 -3.84
CA PHE A 208 16.24 14.24 -2.68
C PHE A 208 17.41 13.26 -2.83
N CYS A 209 17.69 12.78 -4.04
CA CYS A 209 18.88 11.99 -4.36
C CYS A 209 19.36 12.26 -5.77
N ASP A 210 20.68 12.14 -5.98
CA ASP A 210 21.40 12.29 -7.24
C ASP A 210 21.79 10.94 -7.87
N HIS A 211 21.25 9.85 -7.33
CA HIS A 211 21.50 8.51 -7.83
C HIS A 211 21.03 8.35 -9.28
N ASP A 212 21.99 8.07 -10.17
CA ASP A 212 21.70 7.63 -11.53
C ASP A 212 21.25 6.16 -11.51
N ALA A 213 19.93 5.96 -11.40
CA ALA A 213 19.27 4.67 -11.42
C ALA A 213 17.81 4.84 -11.86
N PRO A 214 17.25 3.92 -12.68
CA PRO A 214 15.84 3.96 -13.02
C PRO A 214 14.99 3.79 -11.76
N LEU A 215 13.97 4.63 -11.62
CA LEU A 215 13.06 4.57 -10.47
C LEU A 215 12.19 3.30 -10.55
N LYS A 216 11.98 2.66 -9.39
CA LYS A 216 11.06 1.52 -9.24
C LYS A 216 9.67 2.04 -8.91
N GLY A 217 8.67 1.62 -9.69
CA GLY A 217 7.25 1.93 -9.47
C GLY A 217 6.59 0.94 -8.49
N PHE A 218 5.68 1.44 -7.66
CA PHE A 218 4.86 0.67 -6.72
C PHE A 218 3.39 1.06 -6.89
N LYS A 219 2.56 0.05 -7.21
CA LYS A 219 1.11 0.21 -7.40
C LYS A 219 0.39 0.24 -6.04
N PRO A 220 -0.67 1.04 -5.88
CA PRO A 220 -1.49 1.04 -4.66
C PRO A 220 -1.91 -0.38 -4.27
N PRO A 221 -1.99 -0.72 -2.97
CA PRO A 221 -2.21 -2.10 -2.53
C PRO A 221 -3.43 -2.77 -3.16
N ALA A 222 -4.57 -2.07 -3.23
CA ALA A 222 -5.80 -2.62 -3.83
C ALA A 222 -5.63 -3.00 -5.30
N ARG A 223 -4.87 -2.20 -6.08
CA ARG A 223 -4.58 -2.50 -7.48
C ARG A 223 -3.57 -3.64 -7.60
N ALA A 224 -2.48 -3.58 -6.83
CA ALA A 224 -1.44 -4.60 -6.83
C ALA A 224 -2.00 -6.00 -6.50
N LEU A 225 -2.87 -6.09 -5.50
CA LEU A 225 -3.54 -7.33 -5.10
C LEU A 225 -4.44 -7.89 -6.19
N GLN A 226 -5.28 -7.07 -6.82
CA GLN A 226 -6.12 -7.52 -7.94
C GLN A 226 -5.29 -8.03 -9.11
N GLU A 227 -4.23 -7.32 -9.49
CA GLU A 227 -3.37 -7.75 -10.60
C GLU A 227 -2.57 -9.01 -10.26
N THR A 228 -2.13 -9.15 -9.02
CA THR A 228 -1.48 -10.38 -8.53
C THR A 228 -2.46 -11.55 -8.61
N ARG A 229 -3.71 -11.36 -8.19
CA ARG A 229 -4.77 -12.38 -8.33
C ARG A 229 -4.93 -12.81 -9.79
N LEU A 230 -5.01 -11.87 -10.71
CA LEU A 230 -5.14 -12.17 -12.14
C LEU A 230 -3.93 -12.94 -12.67
N ALA A 231 -2.72 -12.59 -12.24
CA ALA A 231 -1.51 -13.32 -12.61
C ALA A 231 -1.53 -14.77 -12.09
N LEU A 232 -1.96 -14.99 -10.84
CA LEU A 232 -2.11 -16.34 -10.26
C LEU A 232 -3.17 -17.16 -10.99
N LEU A 233 -4.37 -16.60 -11.17
CA LEU A 233 -5.46 -17.29 -11.87
C LEU A 233 -5.15 -17.58 -13.35
N ALA A 234 -4.28 -16.78 -13.98
CA ALA A 234 -3.83 -17.03 -15.35
C ALA A 234 -2.87 -18.23 -15.45
N LYS A 235 -2.16 -18.59 -14.39
CA LYS A 235 -1.32 -19.81 -14.34
C LYS A 235 -2.16 -21.07 -14.25
N VAL A 236 -3.29 -21.00 -13.52
CA VAL A 236 -4.12 -22.17 -13.24
C VAL A 236 -4.93 -22.55 -14.50
N SER A 237 -4.95 -23.85 -14.79
CA SER A 237 -5.55 -24.46 -15.99
C SER A 237 -7.04 -24.12 -16.22
N ALA A 238 -7.61 -24.57 -17.34
CA ALA A 238 -8.96 -24.26 -17.82
C ALA A 238 -10.10 -24.30 -16.78
N LEU A 239 -9.94 -25.03 -15.66
CA LEU A 239 -10.88 -25.14 -14.54
C LEU A 239 -11.18 -23.81 -13.84
N LYS A 240 -10.22 -22.86 -13.77
CA LYS A 240 -10.43 -21.55 -13.13
C LYS A 240 -10.77 -20.43 -14.11
N ARG A 241 -11.10 -20.76 -15.37
CA ARG A 241 -11.31 -19.74 -16.40
C ARG A 241 -12.48 -18.79 -16.09
N ALA A 242 -13.59 -19.34 -15.62
CA ALA A 242 -14.76 -18.54 -15.24
C ALA A 242 -14.44 -17.61 -14.06
N GLU A 243 -13.64 -18.07 -13.10
CA GLU A 243 -13.18 -17.27 -11.98
C GLU A 243 -12.25 -16.14 -12.44
N TYR A 244 -11.26 -16.44 -13.28
CA TYR A 244 -10.40 -15.45 -13.92
C TYR A 244 -11.22 -14.37 -14.63
N ASP A 245 -12.18 -14.75 -15.49
CA ASP A 245 -12.98 -13.79 -16.25
C ASP A 245 -13.82 -12.88 -15.32
N ARG A 246 -14.38 -13.40 -14.22
CA ARG A 246 -15.07 -12.58 -13.20
C ARG A 246 -14.13 -11.55 -12.56
N HIS A 247 -12.91 -11.94 -12.22
CA HIS A 247 -11.94 -11.02 -11.63
C HIS A 247 -11.40 -10.00 -12.63
N VAL A 248 -11.34 -10.34 -13.93
CA VAL A 248 -11.04 -9.35 -14.98
C VAL A 248 -12.14 -8.30 -15.04
N ASP A 249 -13.42 -8.70 -15.03
CA ASP A 249 -14.53 -7.75 -15.04
C ASP A 249 -14.52 -6.84 -13.79
N ALA A 250 -14.25 -7.42 -12.61
CA ALA A 250 -14.10 -6.66 -11.37
C ALA A 250 -12.94 -5.66 -11.42
N TYR A 251 -11.77 -6.07 -11.93
CA TYR A 251 -10.60 -5.20 -12.09
C TYR A 251 -10.85 -4.07 -13.09
N VAL A 252 -11.51 -4.35 -14.21
CA VAL A 252 -11.88 -3.33 -15.19
C VAL A 252 -12.86 -2.34 -14.58
N ALA A 253 -13.86 -2.81 -13.83
CA ALA A 253 -14.79 -1.94 -13.10
C ALA A 253 -14.06 -1.06 -12.08
N TYR A 254 -13.14 -1.63 -11.29
CA TYR A 254 -12.27 -0.90 -10.38
C TYR A 254 -11.47 0.20 -11.11
N CYS A 255 -10.85 -0.14 -12.24
CA CYS A 255 -10.07 0.82 -13.03
C CYS A 255 -10.91 1.98 -13.54
N VAL A 256 -12.17 1.74 -13.91
CA VAL A 256 -13.11 2.78 -14.32
C VAL A 256 -13.55 3.62 -13.12
N THR A 257 -13.92 3.00 -12.00
CA THR A 257 -14.38 3.71 -10.79
C THR A 257 -13.34 4.65 -10.22
N TYR A 258 -12.06 4.26 -10.25
CA TYR A 258 -10.97 5.04 -9.66
C TYR A 258 -10.08 5.74 -10.70
N ASP A 259 -10.54 5.81 -11.95
CA ASP A 259 -9.87 6.51 -13.05
C ASP A 259 -8.39 6.14 -13.22
N VAL A 260 -8.12 4.83 -13.15
CA VAL A 260 -6.76 4.27 -13.29
C VAL A 260 -6.27 4.55 -14.71
N ALA A 261 -5.12 5.20 -14.87
CA ALA A 261 -4.58 5.52 -16.18
C ALA A 261 -4.34 4.26 -17.04
N GLU A 262 -4.66 4.32 -18.34
CA GLU A 262 -4.63 3.13 -19.22
C GLU A 262 -3.26 2.46 -19.31
N ASP A 263 -2.18 3.25 -19.26
CA ASP A 263 -0.79 2.81 -19.27
C ASP A 263 -0.36 2.15 -17.95
N GLU A 264 -1.11 2.34 -16.86
CA GLU A 264 -0.86 1.66 -15.58
C GLU A 264 -1.62 0.32 -15.45
N ARG A 265 -2.58 0.03 -16.35
CA ARG A 265 -3.44 -1.17 -16.28
C ARG A 265 -2.71 -2.39 -16.82
N THR A 266 -2.79 -3.52 -16.11
CA THR A 266 -2.23 -4.80 -16.56
C THR A 266 -3.08 -5.45 -17.67
N ILE A 267 -4.36 -5.11 -17.77
CA ILE A 267 -5.27 -5.57 -18.83
C ILE A 267 -5.95 -4.36 -19.46
N ALA A 268 -5.88 -4.24 -20.79
CA ALA A 268 -6.55 -3.18 -21.54
C ALA A 268 -8.08 -3.35 -21.48
N ALA A 269 -8.81 -2.23 -21.39
CA ALA A 269 -10.28 -2.19 -21.34
C ALA A 269 -10.99 -2.66 -22.63
N THR A 270 -10.26 -3.18 -23.62
CA THR A 270 -10.81 -3.69 -24.88
C THR A 270 -11.74 -4.89 -24.69
N ARG A 271 -11.67 -5.62 -23.56
CA ARG A 271 -12.64 -6.67 -23.22
C ARG A 271 -14.06 -6.15 -22.98
N THR A 272 -14.22 -4.93 -22.47
CA THR A 272 -15.54 -4.34 -22.20
C THR A 272 -16.29 -3.98 -23.49
N ARG A 273 -15.58 -3.72 -24.59
CA ARG A 273 -16.19 -3.48 -25.91
C ARG A 273 -16.76 -4.74 -26.54
N LEU A 274 -16.20 -5.91 -26.26
CA LEU A 274 -16.70 -7.18 -26.79
C LEU A 274 -18.04 -7.57 -26.14
N VAL A 275 -18.24 -7.33 -24.84
CA VAL A 275 -19.51 -7.61 -24.16
C VAL A 275 -20.63 -6.66 -24.61
N ALA A 276 -20.30 -5.38 -24.87
CA ALA A 276 -21.27 -4.42 -25.43
C ALA A 276 -21.68 -4.75 -26.88
N CYS A 277 -20.80 -5.39 -27.67
CA CYS A 277 -21.12 -5.83 -29.04
C CYS A 277 -21.90 -7.15 -29.11
N ILE A 278 -21.91 -7.99 -28.06
CA ILE A 278 -22.64 -9.27 -28.07
C ILE A 278 -24.16 -9.07 -27.84
N ARG A 279 -24.57 -8.08 -27.04
CA ARG A 279 -26.00 -7.78 -26.80
C ARG A 279 -26.82 -7.46 -28.08
N PRO A 280 -26.36 -6.61 -29.03
CA PRO A 280 -27.12 -6.36 -30.25
C PRO A 280 -27.14 -7.56 -31.20
N ILE A 281 -26.10 -8.41 -31.20
CA ILE A 281 -26.04 -9.62 -32.04
C ILE A 281 -27.03 -10.68 -31.53
N GLN A 282 -27.14 -10.87 -30.22
CA GLN A 282 -28.12 -11.80 -29.63
C GLN A 282 -29.57 -11.34 -29.85
N LEU A 283 -29.85 -10.03 -29.78
CA LEU A 283 -31.17 -9.50 -30.12
C LEU A 283 -31.51 -9.68 -31.61
N ALA A 284 -30.56 -9.42 -32.50
CA ALA A 284 -30.76 -9.60 -33.94
C ALA A 284 -31.01 -11.07 -34.33
N LEU A 285 -30.29 -12.01 -33.73
CA LEU A 285 -30.50 -13.45 -33.91
C LEU A 285 -31.88 -13.91 -33.36
N ALA A 286 -32.30 -13.40 -32.20
CA ALA A 286 -33.61 -13.72 -31.64
C ALA A 286 -34.77 -13.19 -32.52
N VAL A 287 -34.63 -11.99 -33.09
CA VAL A 287 -35.63 -11.42 -34.01
C VAL A 287 -35.68 -12.18 -35.34
N MET A 288 -34.53 -12.60 -35.88
CA MET A 288 -34.45 -13.42 -37.09
C MET A 288 -35.08 -14.81 -36.90
N LEU A 289 -34.82 -15.46 -35.77
CA LEU A 289 -35.44 -16.74 -35.41
C LEU A 289 -36.95 -16.62 -35.22
N ALA A 290 -37.44 -15.56 -34.56
CA ALA A 290 -38.87 -15.31 -34.42
C ALA A 290 -39.57 -15.06 -35.76
N ALA A 291 -38.92 -14.33 -36.69
CA ALA A 291 -39.44 -14.10 -38.03
C ALA A 291 -39.52 -15.39 -38.86
N LEU A 292 -38.52 -16.27 -38.76
CA LEU A 292 -38.52 -17.58 -39.43
C LEU A 292 -39.66 -18.47 -38.93
N VAL A 293 -39.89 -18.54 -37.62
CA VAL A 293 -41.00 -19.30 -37.02
C VAL A 293 -42.37 -18.76 -37.46
N LEU A 294 -42.54 -17.44 -37.56
CA LEU A 294 -43.77 -16.82 -38.04
C LEU A 294 -44.02 -17.11 -39.54
N THR A 295 -42.96 -17.18 -40.36
CA THR A 295 -43.09 -17.53 -41.77
C THR A 295 -43.38 -19.02 -42.00
N SER A 296 -42.87 -19.92 -41.15
CA SER A 296 -43.18 -21.35 -41.23
C SER A 296 -44.61 -21.66 -40.78
N VAL A 297 -45.14 -20.93 -39.78
CA VAL A 297 -46.54 -21.09 -39.32
C VAL A 297 -47.52 -20.57 -40.37
N LYS A 298 -47.22 -19.47 -41.07
CA LYS A 298 -48.08 -18.98 -42.17
C LYS A 298 -48.13 -19.91 -43.38
N ARG A 299 -47.07 -20.66 -43.67
CA ARG A 299 -47.05 -21.66 -44.76
C ARG A 299 -47.76 -22.97 -44.42
N ALA A 300 -48.04 -23.24 -43.15
CA ALA A 300 -48.74 -24.46 -42.72
C ALA A 300 -50.27 -24.29 -42.63
N VAL A 301 -50.78 -23.06 -42.84
CA VAL A 301 -52.21 -22.70 -42.68
C VAL A 301 -52.85 -22.26 -44.03
N THR A 302 -52.15 -22.45 -45.15
CA THR A 302 -52.65 -22.28 -46.51
C THR A 302 -52.51 -23.57 -47.28
#